data_AF-A0A401QS75-F1
#
_entry.id   AF-A0A401QS75-F1
#
_cell.length_a   1.000
_cell.length_b   1.000
_cell.length_c   1.000
_cell.angle_alpha   90.00
_cell.angle_beta   90.00
_cell.angle_gamma   90.00
#
_symmetry.space_group_name_H-M   'P 1'
#
loop_
_entity.id
_entity.type
_entity.pdbx_description
1 polymer ?
#
loop_
_entity_poly.entity_id
_entity_poly.type
_entity_poly.pdbx_seq_one_letter_code
_entity_poly.pdbx_strand_id
1 'polypeptide(L)'
;MSRLRSSGRWARGLVALTVTAASTLATVTAVAGPAAATGLPKPATTADQPKLGDACTSADLGARHPYIKSTEVVPTITHFKGWYVTEGTTGNQTVTTTTQTTISVSVGLNGNLEGGFAVETLGKVGASLGLNVKVDYSSTSTESNAVTWNFNQPGYYGAYKGTKKVTGTYGSLNCNRVQQGDGSWALKWIEGSGDGSFTTYTTLEEGAVRCQDKVPAGSIMAKAQDLLDCGSAAAKAEHPAGAVAPTAKQKRDSLAQRQALTNGTSPQLPKATGHSTRAALDCQASAYKIAVPGKPLSWGAPLLADDGVRLRPSTIFSAHLDNWRLCNVTENNGVLEASLWNWGNGGCATIAAQNAATERAVLQTAPCTEDDLQRFYIYRDVPGSSKIGVQNKYTGSMMGHDRYADGEFIRQYSGGRQDGTGTYTLIGV
;
A
#
# COMPACT_ATOMS: atom_id res chain seq x y z
N MET A 1 38.54 37.00 -30.65
CA MET A 1 39.92 37.15 -31.19
C MET A 1 40.77 37.86 -30.13
N SER A 2 42.08 37.56 -30.07
CA SER A 2 43.09 37.89 -29.01
C SER A 2 43.24 36.77 -27.96
N ARG A 3 44.14 35.77 -28.15
CA ARG A 3 45.60 35.65 -27.80
C ARG A 3 45.86 35.89 -26.29
N LEU A 4 46.41 34.94 -25.50
CA LEU A 4 47.79 34.40 -25.45
C LEU A 4 47.81 32.98 -24.79
N ARG A 5 48.30 31.89 -25.42
CA ARG A 5 49.65 31.25 -25.36
C ARG A 5 50.30 31.16 -23.96
N SER A 6 50.42 29.95 -23.37
CA SER A 6 51.57 28.98 -23.41
C SER A 6 52.54 29.21 -22.21
N SER A 7 53.15 28.27 -21.47
CA SER A 7 53.77 26.97 -21.82
C SER A 7 54.31 26.24 -20.54
N GLY A 8 54.59 24.92 -20.66
CA GLY A 8 55.61 24.17 -19.90
C GLY A 8 55.05 23.29 -18.77
N ARG A 9 54.92 21.94 -18.81
CA ARG A 9 55.65 20.78 -19.39
C ARG A 9 56.78 20.26 -18.49
N TRP A 10 56.86 18.92 -18.43
CA TRP A 10 57.88 17.99 -17.88
C TRP A 10 57.68 17.49 -16.44
N ALA A 11 57.89 16.22 -16.05
CA ALA A 11 58.04 14.92 -16.72
C ALA A 11 58.19 13.82 -15.63
N ARG A 12 57.65 12.62 -15.90
CA ARG A 12 58.17 11.26 -15.63
C ARG A 12 58.58 10.80 -14.21
N GLY A 13 58.11 9.59 -13.86
CA GLY A 13 58.79 8.66 -12.96
C GLY A 13 58.01 7.38 -12.67
N LEU A 14 58.39 6.27 -13.30
CA LEU A 14 57.96 4.87 -13.10
C LEU A 14 59.11 4.10 -12.42
N VAL A 15 58.89 3.34 -11.34
CA VAL A 15 59.61 2.11 -10.88
C VAL A 15 58.73 1.49 -9.75
N ALA A 16 58.05 0.35 -9.92
CA ALA A 16 58.44 -1.08 -9.83
C ALA A 16 58.54 -1.70 -8.41
N LEU A 17 57.83 -2.85 -8.30
CA LEU A 17 57.69 -3.90 -7.27
C LEU A 17 58.71 -4.03 -6.12
N THR A 18 58.20 -4.42 -4.95
CA THR A 18 58.79 -5.53 -4.15
C THR A 18 57.71 -6.37 -3.46
N VAL A 19 57.84 -7.68 -3.61
CA VAL A 19 57.16 -8.76 -2.90
C VAL A 19 58.06 -9.18 -1.74
N THR A 20 57.53 -9.33 -0.54
CA THR A 20 58.17 -10.10 0.54
C THR A 20 57.12 -10.92 1.28
N ALA A 21 57.19 -12.23 1.08
CA ALA A 21 56.61 -13.25 1.94
C ALA A 21 57.60 -13.53 3.09
N ALA A 22 57.10 -13.68 4.32
CA ALA A 22 57.83 -14.29 5.42
C ALA A 22 56.84 -15.08 6.29
N SER A 23 56.98 -16.39 6.25
CA SER A 23 56.32 -17.38 7.11
C SER A 23 57.13 -17.53 8.40
N THR A 24 56.48 -17.49 9.56
CA THR A 24 56.97 -18.19 10.76
C THR A 24 55.80 -18.81 11.52
N LEU A 25 55.93 -20.11 11.77
CA LEU A 25 55.15 -20.88 12.72
C LEU A 25 55.49 -20.44 14.15
N ALA A 26 54.50 -20.38 15.06
CA ALA A 26 54.64 -20.94 16.41
C ALA A 26 53.32 -20.91 17.20
N THR A 27 53.02 -22.10 17.75
CA THR A 27 52.33 -22.36 19.03
C THR A 27 50.84 -22.04 19.16
N VAL A 28 50.06 -23.09 18.91
CA VAL A 28 48.80 -23.37 19.60
C VAL A 28 49.07 -23.50 21.10
N THR A 29 48.61 -22.55 21.89
CA THR A 29 48.28 -22.78 23.31
C THR A 29 46.80 -22.54 23.48
N ALA A 30 46.05 -23.64 23.51
CA ALA A 30 44.68 -23.67 23.97
C ALA A 30 44.68 -23.32 25.47
N VAL A 31 44.15 -22.15 25.80
CA VAL A 31 43.66 -21.86 27.15
C VAL A 31 42.16 -21.77 27.04
N ALA A 32 41.50 -22.82 27.49
CA ALA A 32 40.07 -22.83 27.73
C ALA A 32 39.76 -21.80 28.81
N GLY A 33 39.12 -20.71 28.42
CA GLY A 33 38.51 -19.69 29.29
C GLY A 33 37.09 -19.41 28.78
N PRO A 34 36.13 -19.14 29.66
CA PRO A 34 34.71 -19.23 29.35
C PRO A 34 34.33 -18.25 28.25
N ALA A 35 33.69 -18.77 27.20
CA ALA A 35 33.10 -17.99 26.12
C ALA A 35 32.03 -17.06 26.71
N ALA A 36 32.42 -15.81 26.97
CA ALA A 36 31.48 -14.72 26.99
C ALA A 36 30.89 -14.65 25.57
N ALA A 37 29.65 -15.13 25.45
CA ALA A 37 28.84 -14.98 24.26
C ALA A 37 28.62 -13.48 24.01
N THR A 38 29.59 -12.83 23.37
CA THR A 38 29.40 -11.55 22.70
C THR A 38 28.29 -11.77 21.69
N GLY A 39 27.15 -11.15 21.98
CA GLY A 39 25.91 -11.33 21.25
C GLY A 39 26.13 -11.33 19.75
N LEU A 40 25.84 -12.48 19.16
CA LEU A 40 25.30 -12.51 17.80
C LEU A 40 24.21 -11.43 17.74
N PRO A 41 24.17 -10.57 16.72
CA PRO A 41 23.05 -9.66 16.55
C PRO A 41 21.79 -10.53 16.51
N LYS A 42 21.02 -10.43 17.59
CA LYS A 42 19.66 -10.95 17.66
C LYS A 42 18.99 -10.48 16.37
N PRO A 43 18.29 -11.35 15.62
CA PRO A 43 17.49 -10.89 14.50
C PRO A 43 16.67 -9.72 15.04
N ALA A 44 16.71 -8.57 14.36
CA ALA A 44 15.89 -7.43 14.72
C ALA A 44 14.48 -7.97 14.93
N THR A 45 14.06 -8.04 16.20
CA THR A 45 12.67 -8.24 16.55
C THR A 45 11.95 -7.17 15.77
N THR A 46 11.12 -7.61 14.81
CA THR A 46 10.16 -6.80 14.11
C THR A 46 9.61 -5.82 15.14
N ALA A 47 9.88 -4.52 14.98
CA ALA A 47 9.28 -3.51 15.85
C ALA A 47 7.79 -3.84 15.91
N ASP A 48 7.25 -4.03 17.12
CA ASP A 48 5.85 -4.38 17.33
C ASP A 48 5.01 -3.41 16.51
N GLN A 49 4.44 -3.91 15.41
CA GLN A 49 3.68 -3.04 14.53
C GLN A 49 2.41 -2.58 15.26
N PRO A 50 1.98 -1.33 15.08
CA PRO A 50 0.85 -0.76 15.80
C PRO A 50 -0.40 -1.65 15.76
N LYS A 51 -1.00 -1.88 16.93
CA LYS A 51 -2.31 -2.54 17.06
C LYS A 51 -3.34 -1.55 17.56
N LEU A 52 -4.61 -1.86 17.27
CA LEU A 52 -5.73 -1.07 17.73
C LEU A 52 -5.72 -0.96 19.27
N GLY A 53 -5.73 0.26 19.78
CA GLY A 53 -5.73 0.57 21.22
C GLY A 53 -4.35 0.72 21.84
N ASP A 54 -3.27 0.38 21.13
CA ASP A 54 -1.90 0.59 21.62
C ASP A 54 -1.62 2.07 21.80
N ALA A 55 -0.76 2.40 22.77
CA ALA A 55 -0.29 3.77 22.95
C ALA A 55 0.54 4.20 21.72
N CYS A 56 0.39 5.45 21.32
CA CYS A 56 1.22 6.07 20.30
C CYS A 56 1.81 7.39 20.82
N THR A 57 2.83 7.88 20.15
CA THR A 57 3.52 9.12 20.51
C THR A 57 3.08 10.26 19.62
N SER A 58 3.44 11.49 19.99
CA SER A 58 3.21 12.66 19.14
C SER A 58 3.97 12.59 17.80
N ALA A 59 5.02 11.76 17.70
CA ALA A 59 5.73 11.53 16.43
C ALA A 59 4.94 10.65 15.46
N ASP A 60 3.94 9.92 15.96
CA ASP A 60 3.08 9.05 15.17
C ASP A 60 1.82 9.77 14.67
N LEU A 61 1.61 11.03 15.05
CA LEU A 61 0.48 11.83 14.60
C LEU A 61 0.52 12.00 13.08
N GLY A 62 -0.57 11.59 12.42
CA GLY A 62 -0.68 11.59 10.96
C GLY A 62 -0.20 10.30 10.28
N ALA A 63 0.58 9.46 10.97
CA ALA A 63 0.96 8.15 10.46
C ALA A 63 -0.25 7.20 10.38
N ARG A 64 -0.21 6.33 9.36
CA ARG A 64 -1.28 5.37 9.06
C ARG A 64 -0.69 3.98 8.93
N HIS A 65 -1.28 3.02 9.63
CA HIS A 65 -0.91 1.61 9.50
C HIS A 65 -2.13 0.76 9.17
N PRO A 66 -2.03 -0.17 8.21
CA PRO A 66 -3.11 -1.11 7.96
C PRO A 66 -3.31 -2.01 9.17
N TYR A 67 -4.54 -2.40 9.45
CA TYR A 67 -4.82 -3.50 10.35
C TYR A 67 -5.86 -4.42 9.72
N ILE A 68 -5.66 -5.73 9.86
CA ILE A 68 -6.46 -6.72 9.17
C ILE A 68 -7.73 -6.97 9.99
N LYS A 69 -8.90 -6.73 9.38
CA LYS A 69 -10.22 -6.95 9.99
C LYS A 69 -10.69 -8.38 9.78
N SER A 70 -10.50 -8.89 8.57
CA SER A 70 -10.94 -10.22 8.18
C SER A 70 -10.01 -10.84 7.15
N THR A 71 -9.96 -12.18 7.15
CA THR A 71 -9.22 -12.99 6.20
C THR A 71 -10.00 -14.25 5.89
N GLU A 72 -10.05 -14.62 4.62
CA GLU A 72 -10.56 -15.89 4.12
C GLU A 72 -9.47 -16.52 3.23
N VAL A 73 -9.19 -17.80 3.46
CA VAL A 73 -8.17 -18.55 2.72
C VAL A 73 -8.84 -19.70 1.98
N VAL A 74 -8.77 -19.69 0.65
CA VAL A 74 -9.43 -20.67 -0.21
C VAL A 74 -8.43 -21.33 -1.17
N PRO A 75 -8.26 -22.67 -1.13
CA PRO A 75 -7.46 -23.40 -2.11
C PRO A 75 -8.03 -23.20 -3.52
N THR A 76 -7.18 -22.77 -4.43
CA THR A 76 -7.57 -22.42 -5.80
C THR A 76 -6.64 -23.10 -6.80
N ILE A 77 -7.23 -23.77 -7.79
CA ILE A 77 -6.50 -24.41 -8.89
C ILE A 77 -6.38 -23.43 -10.04
N THR A 78 -5.16 -23.07 -10.40
CA THR A 78 -4.89 -22.14 -11.51
C THR A 78 -4.75 -22.86 -12.82
N HIS A 79 -4.19 -24.07 -12.81
CA HIS A 79 -4.05 -24.92 -13.98
C HIS A 79 -4.39 -26.36 -13.64
N PHE A 80 -5.06 -27.06 -14.55
CA PHE A 80 -5.50 -28.44 -14.32
C PHE A 80 -5.55 -29.24 -15.61
N LYS A 81 -5.31 -30.56 -15.50
CA LYS A 81 -5.65 -31.54 -16.51
C LYS A 81 -5.84 -32.94 -15.91
N GLY A 82 -6.90 -33.62 -16.36
CA GLY A 82 -7.06 -35.06 -16.14
C GLY A 82 -6.10 -35.86 -17.02
N TRP A 83 -5.43 -36.84 -16.42
CA TRP A 83 -4.40 -37.65 -17.05
C TRP A 83 -4.53 -39.11 -16.63
N TYR A 84 -4.65 -40.01 -17.60
CA TYR A 84 -4.71 -41.44 -17.31
C TYR A 84 -3.33 -42.06 -17.45
N VAL A 85 -2.93 -42.89 -16.48
CA VAL A 85 -1.69 -43.65 -16.48
C VAL A 85 -2.05 -45.13 -16.51
N THR A 86 -1.70 -45.82 -17.59
CA THR A 86 -1.92 -47.27 -17.68
C THR A 86 -0.75 -48.04 -17.11
N GLU A 87 -1.00 -49.30 -16.78
CA GLU A 87 0.06 -50.24 -16.43
C GLU A 87 1.13 -50.28 -17.54
N GLY A 88 2.40 -50.33 -17.15
CA GLY A 88 3.54 -50.27 -18.08
C GLY A 88 3.92 -48.86 -18.57
N THR A 89 3.14 -47.81 -18.27
CA THR A 89 3.46 -46.41 -18.64
C THR A 89 3.84 -45.53 -17.46
N THR A 90 3.98 -46.11 -16.26
CA THR A 90 4.45 -45.41 -15.05
C THR A 90 5.85 -44.81 -15.24
N GLY A 91 6.10 -43.68 -14.60
CA GLY A 91 7.38 -42.96 -14.67
C GLY A 91 7.20 -41.45 -14.78
N ASN A 92 8.31 -40.75 -15.06
CA ASN A 92 8.29 -39.31 -15.28
C ASN A 92 7.56 -38.97 -16.58
N GLN A 93 6.48 -38.21 -16.46
CA GLN A 93 5.76 -37.68 -17.60
C GLN A 93 5.49 -36.19 -17.42
N THR A 94 5.43 -35.48 -18.54
CA THR A 94 5.11 -34.05 -18.59
C THR A 94 3.70 -33.87 -19.15
N VAL A 95 2.82 -33.28 -18.35
CA VAL A 95 1.41 -33.06 -18.67
C VAL A 95 1.17 -31.58 -18.92
N THR A 96 0.86 -31.21 -20.17
CA THR A 96 0.46 -29.83 -20.52
C THR A 96 -0.95 -29.55 -19.99
N THR A 97 -1.03 -28.70 -18.98
CA THR A 97 -2.26 -28.26 -18.32
C THR A 97 -2.89 -27.05 -19.01
N THR A 98 -4.19 -26.84 -18.78
CA THR A 98 -4.89 -25.65 -19.22
C THR A 98 -5.21 -24.75 -18.03
N THR A 99 -5.21 -23.44 -18.29
CA THR A 99 -5.59 -22.40 -17.33
C THR A 99 -7.05 -22.59 -16.92
N GLN A 100 -7.28 -22.71 -15.62
CA GLN A 100 -8.61 -22.78 -15.00
C GLN A 100 -8.99 -21.43 -14.40
N THR A 101 -8.09 -20.83 -13.63
CA THR A 101 -8.36 -19.59 -12.89
C THR A 101 -7.11 -18.71 -12.86
N THR A 102 -7.31 -17.42 -13.09
CA THR A 102 -6.29 -16.39 -12.87
C THR A 102 -6.61 -15.62 -11.59
N ILE A 103 -5.64 -15.50 -10.69
CA ILE A 103 -5.73 -14.71 -9.47
C ILE A 103 -4.79 -13.51 -9.64
N SER A 104 -5.31 -12.32 -9.44
CA SER A 104 -4.53 -11.08 -9.43
C SER A 104 -4.41 -10.57 -8.01
N VAL A 105 -3.20 -10.20 -7.61
CA VAL A 105 -2.99 -9.46 -6.35
C VAL A 105 -3.59 -8.07 -6.50
N SER A 106 -4.43 -7.68 -5.55
CA SER A 106 -5.03 -6.37 -5.50
C SER A 106 -5.25 -5.92 -4.05
N VAL A 107 -5.13 -4.62 -3.83
CA VAL A 107 -5.59 -3.97 -2.61
C VAL A 107 -6.50 -2.85 -3.08
N GLY A 108 -7.78 -2.96 -2.74
CA GLY A 108 -8.80 -1.94 -2.99
C GLY A 108 -8.63 -0.84 -1.95
N LEU A 109 -7.98 0.24 -2.36
CA LEU A 109 -7.71 1.40 -1.53
C LEU A 109 -8.94 2.34 -1.61
N ASN A 110 -9.79 2.35 -0.59
CA ASN A 110 -10.82 3.40 -0.47
C ASN A 110 -10.17 4.63 0.16
N GLY A 111 -10.04 5.69 -0.63
CA GLY A 111 -9.24 6.87 -0.26
C GLY A 111 -7.75 6.66 -0.51
N ASN A 112 -6.99 7.75 -0.38
CA ASN A 112 -5.63 7.83 -0.88
C ASN A 112 -4.61 7.25 0.11
N LEU A 113 -4.51 5.92 0.10
CA LEU A 113 -3.50 5.15 0.83
C LEU A 113 -2.32 4.89 -0.12
N GLU A 114 -1.09 5.24 0.28
CA GLU A 114 0.10 5.17 -0.56
C GLU A 114 0.47 3.74 -1.00
N GLY A 115 1.33 3.60 -2.02
CA GLY A 115 1.83 2.30 -2.47
C GLY A 115 2.51 1.47 -1.37
N GLY A 116 3.14 2.14 -0.38
CA GLY A 116 3.70 1.47 0.80
C GLY A 116 2.64 0.86 1.70
N PHE A 117 1.44 1.45 1.78
CA PHE A 117 0.34 0.96 2.59
C PHE A 117 -0.22 -0.36 2.07
N ALA A 118 -0.31 -0.51 0.74
CA ALA A 118 -0.70 -1.77 0.12
C ALA A 118 0.29 -2.90 0.42
N VAL A 119 1.60 -2.61 0.30
CA VAL A 119 2.67 -3.57 0.61
C VAL A 119 2.65 -3.94 2.10
N GLU A 120 2.49 -2.97 2.99
CA GLU A 120 2.35 -3.22 4.43
C GLU A 120 1.10 -4.05 4.75
N THR A 121 -0.01 -3.79 4.06
CA THR A 121 -1.26 -4.56 4.21
C THR A 121 -1.04 -6.03 3.86
N LEU A 122 -0.47 -6.31 2.68
CA LEU A 122 -0.19 -7.67 2.23
C LEU A 122 0.86 -8.36 3.10
N GLY A 123 1.88 -7.62 3.56
CA GLY A 123 2.85 -8.09 4.53
C GLY A 123 2.20 -8.51 5.85
N LYS A 124 1.28 -7.69 6.39
CA LYS A 124 0.51 -8.02 7.61
C LYS A 124 -0.39 -9.23 7.42
N VAL A 125 -1.00 -9.40 6.24
CA VAL A 125 -1.79 -10.60 5.90
C VAL A 125 -0.90 -11.85 5.92
N GLY A 126 0.29 -11.78 5.31
CA GLY A 126 1.25 -12.90 5.34
C GLY A 126 1.68 -13.25 6.76
N ALA A 127 2.04 -12.23 7.55
CA ALA A 127 2.46 -12.39 8.94
C ALA A 127 1.33 -12.94 9.84
N SER A 128 0.10 -12.44 9.70
CA SER A 128 -1.04 -12.87 10.55
C SER A 128 -1.46 -14.32 10.27
N LEU A 129 -1.34 -14.77 9.02
CA LEU A 129 -1.67 -16.12 8.62
C LEU A 129 -0.49 -17.10 8.73
N GLY A 130 0.73 -16.61 8.97
CA GLY A 130 1.95 -17.42 8.89
C GLY A 130 2.19 -17.97 7.48
N LEU A 131 1.76 -17.24 6.45
CA LEU A 131 1.84 -17.65 5.04
C LEU A 131 2.75 -16.70 4.26
N ASN A 132 3.52 -17.26 3.32
CA ASN A 132 4.25 -16.44 2.36
C ASN A 132 3.32 -16.05 1.20
N VAL A 133 2.75 -14.84 1.28
CA VAL A 133 1.83 -14.30 0.28
C VAL A 133 2.55 -13.38 -0.71
N LYS A 134 1.99 -13.23 -1.91
CA LYS A 134 2.51 -12.26 -2.89
C LYS A 134 2.19 -10.83 -2.45
N VAL A 135 3.23 -10.01 -2.35
CA VAL A 135 3.13 -8.59 -1.98
C VAL A 135 3.18 -7.66 -3.19
N ASP A 136 3.66 -8.16 -4.33
CA ASP A 136 3.68 -7.44 -5.60
C ASP A 136 2.36 -7.62 -6.34
N TYR A 137 1.90 -6.55 -7.01
CA TYR A 137 0.72 -6.53 -7.89
C TYR A 137 0.95 -7.40 -9.14
N SER A 138 0.98 -8.71 -8.92
CA SER A 138 1.22 -9.74 -9.90
C SER A 138 -0.04 -10.57 -10.09
N SER A 139 -0.15 -11.21 -11.25
CA SER A 139 -1.21 -12.19 -11.51
C SER A 139 -0.59 -13.56 -11.76
N THR A 140 -1.35 -14.61 -11.44
CA THR A 140 -1.00 -15.96 -11.89
C THR A 140 -1.13 -16.02 -13.41
N SER A 141 -0.17 -16.64 -14.10
CA SER A 141 -0.12 -16.67 -15.57
C SER A 141 -1.42 -17.17 -16.22
N THR A 142 -1.74 -16.63 -17.40
CA THR A 142 -2.81 -17.08 -18.29
C THR A 142 -2.35 -18.12 -19.30
N GLU A 143 -1.04 -18.34 -19.43
CA GLU A 143 -0.46 -19.26 -20.40
C GLU A 143 -0.55 -20.73 -19.95
N SER A 144 -0.88 -21.62 -20.89
CA SER A 144 -0.85 -23.06 -20.68
C SER A 144 0.51 -23.49 -20.15
N ASN A 145 0.51 -24.18 -19.02
CA ASN A 145 1.72 -24.58 -18.31
C ASN A 145 1.90 -26.11 -18.32
N ALA A 146 3.13 -26.59 -18.25
CA ALA A 146 3.41 -28.01 -18.08
C ALA A 146 3.64 -28.37 -16.60
N VAL A 147 3.18 -29.56 -16.20
CA VAL A 147 3.48 -30.20 -14.90
C VAL A 147 4.27 -31.46 -15.19
N THR A 148 5.47 -31.58 -14.63
CA THR A 148 6.28 -32.80 -14.74
C THR A 148 6.17 -33.57 -13.43
N TRP A 149 5.73 -34.82 -13.51
CA TRP A 149 5.47 -35.64 -12.33
C TRP A 149 5.88 -37.09 -12.55
N ASN A 150 6.30 -37.76 -11.47
CA ASN A 150 6.58 -39.19 -11.48
C ASN A 150 5.32 -40.00 -11.11
N PHE A 151 4.68 -40.60 -12.11
CA PHE A 151 3.48 -41.40 -11.90
C PHE A 151 3.86 -42.85 -11.58
N ASN A 152 3.93 -43.17 -10.29
CA ASN A 152 4.44 -44.47 -9.84
C ASN A 152 3.41 -45.61 -9.85
N GLN A 153 2.14 -45.31 -10.07
CA GLN A 153 1.07 -46.29 -10.06
C GLN A 153 0.08 -46.00 -11.20
N PRO A 154 -0.53 -47.03 -11.81
CA PRO A 154 -1.59 -46.82 -12.77
C PRO A 154 -2.82 -46.18 -12.10
N GLY A 155 -3.61 -45.46 -12.89
CA GLY A 155 -4.83 -44.82 -12.45
C GLY A 155 -5.09 -43.47 -13.10
N TYR A 156 -6.19 -42.84 -12.67
CA TYR A 156 -6.60 -41.52 -13.13
C TYR A 156 -6.10 -40.43 -12.18
N TYR A 157 -5.32 -39.50 -12.73
CA TYR A 157 -4.66 -38.41 -12.01
C TYR A 157 -5.17 -37.06 -12.50
N GLY A 158 -5.20 -36.08 -11.60
CA GLY A 158 -5.29 -34.67 -11.91
C GLY A 158 -3.91 -34.04 -11.74
N ALA A 159 -3.26 -33.69 -12.85
CA ALA A 159 -2.07 -32.86 -12.82
C ALA A 159 -2.50 -31.39 -12.66
N TYR A 160 -1.94 -30.69 -11.69
CA TYR A 160 -2.40 -29.36 -11.32
C TYR A 160 -1.26 -28.41 -10.95
N LYS A 161 -1.54 -27.11 -11.14
CA LYS A 161 -0.88 -26.00 -10.42
C LYS A 161 -1.94 -25.25 -9.64
N GLY A 162 -1.68 -24.94 -8.38
CA GLY A 162 -2.62 -24.27 -7.50
C GLY A 162 -1.94 -23.41 -6.46
N THR A 163 -2.73 -22.64 -5.73
CA THR A 163 -2.26 -21.76 -4.65
C THR A 163 -3.41 -21.55 -3.66
N LYS A 164 -3.14 -20.97 -2.50
CA LYS A 164 -4.20 -20.51 -1.60
C LYS A 164 -4.49 -19.06 -1.94
N LYS A 165 -5.69 -18.79 -2.45
CA LYS A 165 -6.21 -17.42 -2.60
C LYS A 165 -6.56 -16.90 -1.22
N VAL A 166 -6.09 -15.70 -0.90
CA VAL A 166 -6.40 -15.02 0.34
C VAL A 166 -7.17 -13.75 0.01
N THR A 167 -8.36 -13.61 0.57
CA THR A 167 -9.19 -12.40 0.44
C THR A 167 -9.54 -11.87 1.82
N GLY A 168 -9.84 -10.59 1.93
CA GLY A 168 -10.24 -10.04 3.22
C GLY A 168 -10.46 -8.55 3.19
N THR A 169 -10.63 -7.99 4.39
CA THR A 169 -10.78 -6.55 4.59
C THR A 169 -9.78 -6.01 5.59
N TYR A 170 -9.42 -4.75 5.41
CA TYR A 170 -8.51 -4.03 6.29
C TYR A 170 -9.15 -2.69 6.71
N GLY A 171 -8.63 -2.14 7.81
CA GLY A 171 -8.84 -0.73 8.18
C GLY A 171 -7.49 -0.01 8.33
N SER A 172 -7.54 1.30 8.54
CA SER A 172 -6.40 2.17 8.82
C SER A 172 -6.38 2.48 10.30
N LEU A 173 -5.25 2.25 10.96
CA LEU A 173 -4.96 2.79 12.27
C LEU A 173 -4.35 4.16 12.11
N ASN A 174 -4.91 5.14 12.81
CA ASN A 174 -4.36 6.48 12.91
C ASN A 174 -4.06 6.75 14.38
N CYS A 175 -2.88 7.29 14.67
CA CYS A 175 -2.58 7.76 16.01
C CYS A 175 -3.45 8.98 16.28
N ASN A 176 -4.35 8.88 17.26
CA ASN A 176 -5.24 9.95 17.62
C ASN A 176 -5.53 9.94 19.12
N ARG A 177 -6.20 10.98 19.58
CA ARG A 177 -6.46 11.24 20.98
C ARG A 177 -7.76 10.56 21.42
N VAL A 178 -7.69 9.83 22.54
CA VAL A 178 -8.83 9.13 23.14
C VAL A 178 -9.01 9.62 24.57
N GLN A 179 -10.25 9.93 24.94
CA GLN A 179 -10.59 10.30 26.31
C GLN A 179 -10.62 9.04 27.18
N GLN A 180 -9.97 9.11 28.33
CA GLN A 180 -9.94 8.03 29.32
C GLN A 180 -11.11 8.14 30.30
N GLY A 181 -11.38 7.06 31.02
CA GLY A 181 -12.49 6.99 31.98
C GLY A 181 -12.37 7.98 33.15
N ASP A 182 -11.18 8.51 33.42
CA ASP A 182 -10.90 9.55 34.42
C ASP A 182 -11.01 10.99 33.86
N GLY A 183 -11.43 11.14 32.59
CA GLY A 183 -11.52 12.42 31.91
C GLY A 183 -10.19 12.95 31.33
N SER A 184 -9.07 12.26 31.59
CA SER A 184 -7.77 12.56 30.97
C SER A 184 -7.74 12.12 29.51
N TRP A 185 -6.68 12.48 28.78
CA TRP A 185 -6.53 12.16 27.36
C TRP A 185 -5.20 11.44 27.12
N ALA A 186 -5.21 10.43 26.27
CA ALA A 186 -4.01 9.76 25.79
C ALA A 186 -4.02 9.62 24.27
N LEU A 187 -2.83 9.50 23.69
CA LEU A 187 -2.65 9.14 22.30
C LEU A 187 -2.69 7.62 22.17
N LYS A 188 -3.57 7.13 21.30
CA LYS A 188 -3.73 5.71 20.98
C LYS A 188 -3.91 5.52 19.49
N TRP A 189 -3.46 4.39 18.99
CA TRP A 189 -3.81 3.91 17.67
C TRP A 189 -5.30 3.57 17.65
N ILE A 190 -6.09 4.36 16.95
CA ILE A 190 -7.52 4.13 16.76
C ILE A 190 -7.81 3.84 15.31
N GLU A 191 -8.98 3.25 15.05
CA GLU A 191 -9.47 3.13 13.68
C GLU A 191 -9.74 4.52 13.09
N GLY A 192 -9.05 4.84 12.01
CA GLY A 192 -9.23 6.04 11.21
C GLY A 192 -10.12 5.80 9.99
N SER A 193 -10.38 6.87 9.24
CA SER A 193 -11.06 6.80 7.95
C SER A 193 -10.12 6.19 6.90
N GLY A 194 -10.36 4.94 6.55
CA GLY A 194 -9.59 4.21 5.56
C GLY A 194 -9.85 2.73 5.75
N ASP A 195 -10.67 2.16 4.89
CA ASP A 195 -10.97 0.74 4.88
C ASP A 195 -10.91 0.23 3.45
N GLY A 196 -10.84 -1.08 3.29
CA GLY A 196 -10.75 -1.63 1.96
C GLY A 196 -10.74 -3.14 1.97
N SER A 197 -10.63 -3.68 0.76
CA SER A 197 -10.51 -5.12 0.55
C SER A 197 -9.16 -5.44 -0.06
N PHE A 198 -8.69 -6.66 0.13
CA PHE A 198 -7.49 -7.14 -0.54
C PHE A 198 -7.72 -8.55 -1.10
N THR A 199 -6.96 -8.86 -2.15
CA THR A 199 -6.78 -10.20 -2.69
C THR A 199 -5.28 -10.44 -2.87
N THR A 200 -4.79 -11.55 -2.36
CA THR A 200 -3.44 -12.06 -2.64
C THR A 200 -3.49 -13.58 -2.76
N TYR A 201 -2.35 -14.21 -3.01
CA TYR A 201 -2.21 -15.65 -3.05
C TYR A 201 -0.84 -16.08 -2.55
N THR A 202 -0.75 -17.33 -2.08
CA THR A 202 0.52 -17.93 -1.65
C THR A 202 1.39 -18.36 -2.83
N THR A 203 2.58 -18.89 -2.57
CA THR A 203 3.38 -19.54 -3.61
C THR A 203 2.57 -20.58 -4.40
N LEU A 204 2.81 -20.65 -5.70
CA LEU A 204 2.23 -21.68 -6.57
C LEU A 204 2.82 -23.04 -6.22
N GLU A 205 1.95 -24.00 -5.95
CA GLU A 205 2.25 -25.41 -5.74
C GLU A 205 1.87 -26.19 -7.00
N GLU A 206 2.72 -27.11 -7.42
CA GLU A 206 2.43 -28.02 -8.53
C GLU A 206 2.48 -29.48 -8.06
N GLY A 207 1.65 -30.32 -8.68
CA GLY A 207 1.65 -31.74 -8.38
C GLY A 207 0.62 -32.54 -9.16
N ALA A 208 0.48 -33.81 -8.78
CA ALA A 208 -0.57 -34.67 -9.26
C ALA A 208 -1.28 -35.36 -8.10
N VAL A 209 -2.59 -35.51 -8.20
CA VAL A 209 -3.41 -36.25 -7.24
C VAL A 209 -4.24 -37.28 -7.96
N ARG A 210 -4.36 -38.47 -7.40
CA ARG A 210 -5.19 -39.54 -7.93
C ARG A 210 -6.48 -39.68 -7.13
N CYS A 211 -7.50 -40.26 -7.75
CA CYS A 211 -8.76 -40.55 -7.08
C CYS A 211 -8.67 -41.41 -5.82
N GLN A 212 -7.73 -42.34 -5.73
CA GLN A 212 -7.53 -43.20 -4.55
C GLN A 212 -6.67 -42.55 -3.46
N ASP A 213 -6.07 -41.38 -3.71
CA ASP A 213 -5.22 -40.73 -2.71
C ASP A 213 -6.08 -40.14 -1.59
N LYS A 214 -5.62 -40.30 -0.34
CA LYS A 214 -6.22 -39.64 0.83
C LYS A 214 -5.51 -38.32 1.05
N VAL A 215 -6.19 -37.21 0.80
CA VAL A 215 -5.62 -35.87 0.89
C VAL A 215 -6.29 -35.06 2.00
N PRO A 216 -5.55 -34.15 2.66
CA PRO A 216 -6.13 -33.31 3.71
C PRO A 216 -7.27 -32.43 3.17
N ALA A 217 -8.39 -32.38 3.88
CA ALA A 217 -9.50 -31.50 3.54
C ALA A 217 -9.03 -30.03 3.54
N GLY A 218 -9.53 -29.24 2.58
CA GLY A 218 -9.10 -27.84 2.43
C GLY A 218 -7.66 -27.65 1.92
N SER A 219 -7.04 -28.68 1.37
CA SER A 219 -5.77 -28.57 0.63
C SER A 219 -5.99 -28.27 -0.86
N ILE A 220 -4.93 -27.82 -1.54
CA ILE A 220 -4.94 -27.66 -3.00
C ILE A 220 -5.13 -29.03 -3.67
N MET A 221 -4.53 -30.10 -3.13
CA MET A 221 -4.74 -31.48 -3.58
C MET A 221 -6.21 -31.92 -3.49
N ALA A 222 -6.89 -31.62 -2.39
CA ALA A 222 -8.32 -31.92 -2.25
C ALA A 222 -9.14 -31.21 -3.33
N LYS A 223 -8.86 -29.92 -3.57
CA LYS A 223 -9.53 -29.17 -4.63
C LYS A 223 -9.25 -29.75 -6.02
N ALA A 224 -8.03 -30.20 -6.28
CA ALA A 224 -7.66 -30.88 -7.52
C ALA A 224 -8.39 -32.23 -7.67
N GLN A 225 -8.54 -33.01 -6.59
CA GLN A 225 -9.27 -34.28 -6.59
C GLN A 225 -10.78 -34.05 -6.82
N ASP A 226 -11.35 -33.00 -6.24
CA ASP A 226 -12.73 -32.59 -6.48
C ASP A 226 -12.99 -32.18 -7.95
N LEU A 227 -11.99 -31.60 -8.61
CA LEU A 227 -12.03 -31.25 -10.04
C LEU A 227 -11.80 -32.45 -10.95
N LEU A 228 -11.07 -33.45 -10.48
CA LEU A 228 -10.85 -34.71 -11.19
C LEU A 228 -12.16 -35.51 -11.33
N ASP A 229 -13.13 -35.27 -10.45
CA ASP A 229 -14.47 -35.85 -10.48
C ASP A 229 -14.44 -37.39 -10.45
N CYS A 230 -13.86 -37.91 -9.37
CA CYS A 230 -13.55 -39.34 -9.19
C CYS A 230 -14.74 -40.30 -9.18
N GLY A 231 -15.97 -39.77 -9.12
CA GLY A 231 -17.20 -40.56 -9.24
C GLY A 231 -17.69 -40.73 -10.69
N SER A 232 -17.18 -39.93 -11.62
CA SER A 232 -17.66 -39.86 -13.01
C SER A 232 -17.28 -41.09 -13.83
N ALA A 233 -18.02 -41.33 -14.92
CA ALA A 233 -17.73 -42.40 -15.87
C ALA A 233 -16.31 -42.29 -16.47
N ALA A 234 -15.80 -41.07 -16.65
CA ALA A 234 -14.43 -40.81 -17.12
C ALA A 234 -13.35 -41.28 -16.13
N ALA A 235 -13.64 -41.26 -14.82
CA ALA A 235 -12.73 -41.78 -13.79
C ALA A 235 -12.77 -43.32 -13.70
N LYS A 236 -13.80 -43.96 -14.25
CA LYS A 236 -14.05 -45.42 -14.16
C LYS A 236 -13.77 -46.18 -15.45
N ALA A 237 -13.54 -45.48 -16.56
CA ALA A 237 -13.25 -46.11 -17.85
C ALA A 237 -11.78 -46.50 -17.96
N GLU A 238 -11.51 -47.66 -18.55
CA GLU A 238 -10.17 -48.07 -18.96
C GLU A 238 -9.77 -47.24 -20.17
N HIS A 239 -8.78 -46.36 -19.97
CA HIS A 239 -8.28 -45.48 -21.02
C HIS A 239 -6.80 -45.78 -21.29
N PRO A 240 -6.33 -45.72 -22.55
CA PRO A 240 -4.91 -45.69 -22.84
C PRO A 240 -4.24 -44.47 -22.18
N ALA A 241 -2.95 -44.56 -21.87
CA ALA A 241 -2.22 -43.46 -21.24
C ALA A 241 -2.33 -42.18 -22.08
N GLY A 242 -2.71 -41.06 -21.46
CA GLY A 242 -2.88 -39.82 -22.21
C GLY A 242 -3.82 -38.79 -21.60
N ALA A 243 -3.96 -37.70 -22.35
CA ALA A 243 -4.80 -36.55 -22.00
C ALA A 243 -6.28 -36.95 -22.00
N VAL A 244 -6.94 -36.80 -20.86
CA VAL A 244 -8.39 -37.05 -20.77
C VAL A 244 -9.14 -35.76 -21.11
N ALA A 245 -10.24 -35.90 -21.85
CA ALA A 245 -11.10 -34.78 -22.19
C ALA A 245 -11.65 -34.11 -20.92
N PRO A 246 -11.86 -32.77 -20.92
CA PRO A 246 -12.32 -32.06 -19.73
C PRO A 246 -13.67 -32.59 -19.23
N THR A 247 -13.81 -32.76 -17.92
CA THR A 247 -15.08 -33.22 -17.31
C THR A 247 -16.16 -32.15 -17.42
N ALA A 248 -17.44 -32.54 -17.32
CA ALA A 248 -18.57 -31.61 -17.39
C ALA A 248 -18.51 -30.53 -16.30
N LYS A 249 -17.96 -30.85 -15.13
CA LYS A 249 -17.70 -29.90 -14.04
C LYS A 249 -16.65 -28.86 -14.43
N GLN A 250 -15.53 -29.28 -15.04
CA GLN A 250 -14.50 -28.37 -15.57
C GLN A 250 -15.04 -27.45 -16.66
N LYS A 251 -15.91 -27.97 -17.55
CA LYS A 251 -16.54 -27.16 -18.59
C LYS A 251 -17.52 -26.13 -17.99
N ARG A 252 -18.29 -26.50 -16.96
CA ARG A 252 -19.20 -25.59 -16.24
C ARG A 252 -18.44 -24.52 -15.48
N ASP A 253 -17.41 -24.88 -14.72
CA ASP A 253 -16.61 -23.93 -13.95
C ASP A 253 -15.88 -22.97 -14.90
N SER A 254 -15.31 -23.46 -16.01
CA SER A 254 -14.71 -22.62 -17.06
C SER A 254 -15.72 -21.65 -17.70
N LEU A 255 -16.96 -22.09 -17.95
CA LEU A 255 -18.03 -21.23 -18.49
C LEU A 255 -18.55 -20.23 -17.46
N ALA A 256 -18.75 -20.62 -16.20
CA ALA A 256 -19.18 -19.76 -15.11
C ALA A 256 -18.12 -18.71 -14.76
N GLN A 257 -16.84 -19.09 -14.86
CA GLN A 257 -15.71 -18.19 -14.59
C GLN A 257 -15.43 -17.27 -15.78
N ARG A 258 -15.65 -17.71 -17.03
CA ARG A 258 -15.76 -16.80 -18.18
C ARG A 258 -16.92 -15.82 -18.02
N GLN A 259 -18.08 -16.28 -17.51
CA GLN A 259 -19.22 -15.41 -17.26
C GLN A 259 -18.96 -14.41 -16.12
N ALA A 260 -18.23 -14.81 -15.08
CA ALA A 260 -17.76 -13.91 -14.03
C ALA A 260 -16.71 -12.91 -14.53
N LEU A 261 -15.90 -13.27 -15.55
CA LEU A 261 -14.96 -12.36 -16.23
C LEU A 261 -15.64 -11.44 -17.25
N THR A 262 -16.79 -11.82 -17.82
CA THR A 262 -17.59 -10.94 -18.71
C THR A 262 -18.58 -10.03 -17.97
N ASN A 263 -18.81 -10.27 -16.67
CA ASN A 263 -19.57 -9.36 -15.80
C ASN A 263 -18.65 -8.42 -14.98
N GLY A 264 -17.35 -8.45 -15.24
CA GLY A 264 -16.49 -7.32 -14.92
C GLY A 264 -16.77 -6.23 -15.94
N THR A 265 -17.65 -5.29 -15.59
CA THR A 265 -17.68 -3.97 -16.24
C THR A 265 -16.25 -3.45 -16.23
N SER A 266 -15.59 -3.51 -17.40
CA SER A 266 -14.40 -2.73 -17.67
C SER A 266 -14.71 -1.30 -17.22
N PRO A 267 -13.93 -0.67 -16.33
CA PRO A 267 -14.10 0.76 -16.09
C PRO A 267 -13.78 1.43 -17.42
N GLN A 268 -14.85 1.71 -18.15
CA GLN A 268 -14.86 2.52 -19.34
C GLN A 268 -14.10 3.79 -18.98
N LEU A 269 -12.94 3.97 -19.62
CA LEU A 269 -12.27 5.26 -19.70
C LEU A 269 -13.35 6.30 -19.97
N PRO A 270 -13.59 7.31 -19.10
CA PRO A 270 -14.65 8.27 -19.36
C PRO A 270 -14.29 9.04 -20.62
N LYS A 271 -14.92 8.65 -21.73
CA LYS A 271 -14.90 9.41 -22.97
C LYS A 271 -15.71 10.66 -22.67
N ALA A 272 -14.99 11.77 -22.54
CA ALA A 272 -15.53 13.09 -22.35
C ALA A 272 -16.52 13.42 -23.48
N THR A 273 -17.81 13.43 -23.17
CA THR A 273 -18.81 14.17 -23.92
C THR A 273 -19.94 14.59 -22.97
N GLY A 274 -20.15 15.91 -22.88
CA GLY A 274 -21.44 16.49 -22.51
C GLY A 274 -21.52 17.04 -21.09
N HIS A 275 -21.16 18.31 -20.96
CA HIS A 275 -21.60 19.27 -19.94
C HIS A 275 -22.32 18.71 -18.70
N SER A 276 -21.53 18.32 -17.69
CA SER A 276 -22.03 18.26 -16.31
C SER A 276 -22.13 19.69 -15.80
N THR A 277 -23.34 20.12 -15.47
CA THR A 277 -23.57 21.29 -14.62
C THR A 277 -22.86 21.06 -13.29
N ARG A 278 -21.76 21.81 -13.09
CA ARG A 278 -20.92 21.86 -11.89
C ARG A 278 -21.82 21.85 -10.65
N ALA A 279 -21.76 20.80 -9.83
CA ALA A 279 -22.34 20.87 -8.49
C ALA A 279 -21.69 22.08 -7.79
N ALA A 280 -22.52 22.99 -7.28
CA ALA A 280 -22.02 24.17 -6.60
C ALA A 280 -21.33 23.74 -5.30
N LEU A 281 -20.09 24.19 -5.10
CA LEU A 281 -19.34 24.01 -3.85
C LEU A 281 -20.17 24.57 -2.68
N ASP A 282 -20.62 23.73 -1.75
CA ASP A 282 -21.43 24.15 -0.60
C ASP A 282 -20.51 24.62 0.53
N CYS A 283 -20.30 25.93 0.61
CA CYS A 283 -19.41 26.55 1.59
C CYS A 283 -20.19 27.07 2.79
N GLN A 284 -19.65 26.83 3.98
CA GLN A 284 -20.15 27.47 5.20
C GLN A 284 -20.15 29.00 5.06
N ALA A 285 -21.15 29.65 5.67
CA ALA A 285 -21.24 31.11 5.65
C ALA A 285 -20.07 31.79 6.40
N SER A 286 -19.54 31.12 7.43
CA SER A 286 -18.42 31.58 8.23
C SER A 286 -17.10 31.46 7.48
N ALA A 287 -16.28 32.51 7.57
CA ALA A 287 -14.90 32.49 7.12
C ALA A 287 -13.96 32.40 8.33
N TYR A 288 -12.79 31.83 8.10
CA TYR A 288 -11.80 31.58 9.13
C TYR A 288 -10.41 32.01 8.69
N LYS A 289 -9.58 32.39 9.65
CA LYS A 289 -8.13 32.46 9.51
C LYS A 289 -7.52 31.18 10.05
N ILE A 290 -6.62 30.59 9.27
CA ILE A 290 -5.75 29.50 9.71
C ILE A 290 -4.47 30.16 10.23
N ALA A 291 -4.45 30.47 11.53
CA ALA A 291 -3.44 31.32 12.16
C ALA A 291 -2.39 30.52 12.93
N VAL A 292 -1.16 31.03 12.96
CA VAL A 292 -0.11 30.52 13.84
C VAL A 292 -0.41 30.93 15.29
N PRO A 293 -0.48 30.01 16.24
CA PRO A 293 -0.86 30.34 17.60
C PRO A 293 0.12 31.33 18.26
N GLY A 294 -0.40 32.43 18.79
CA GLY A 294 0.39 33.45 19.47
C GLY A 294 1.27 34.31 18.55
N LYS A 295 1.08 34.22 17.22
CA LYS A 295 1.79 35.05 16.24
C LYS A 295 0.78 35.76 15.33
N PRO A 296 1.08 36.97 14.85
CA PRO A 296 0.23 37.70 13.91
C PRO A 296 0.46 37.20 12.47
N LEU A 297 0.49 35.89 12.26
CA LEU A 297 0.72 35.27 10.95
C LEU A 297 -0.38 34.24 10.67
N SER A 298 -0.93 34.26 9.46
CA SER A 298 -1.94 33.30 9.00
C SER A 298 -1.67 32.89 7.56
N TRP A 299 -2.33 31.82 7.12
CA TRP A 299 -2.25 31.38 5.73
C TRP A 299 -2.87 32.42 4.81
N GLY A 300 -2.06 33.03 3.95
CA GLY A 300 -2.47 33.93 2.88
C GLY A 300 -2.36 33.22 1.53
N ALA A 301 -3.45 33.18 0.79
CA ALA A 301 -3.48 32.68 -0.58
C ALA A 301 -2.71 33.62 -1.53
N PRO A 302 -2.15 33.06 -2.61
CA PRO A 302 -1.46 33.86 -3.62
C PRO A 302 -2.46 34.66 -4.48
N LEU A 303 -2.01 35.80 -5.00
CA LEU A 303 -2.74 36.54 -6.03
C LEU A 303 -2.62 35.91 -7.42
N LEU A 304 -1.51 35.19 -7.67
CA LEU A 304 -1.19 34.55 -8.94
C LEU A 304 -1.34 33.03 -8.79
N ALA A 305 -1.90 32.37 -9.80
CA ALA A 305 -2.25 30.94 -9.74
C ALA A 305 -1.05 30.00 -9.52
N ASP A 306 0.16 30.40 -9.93
CA ASP A 306 1.36 29.57 -9.86
C ASP A 306 2.22 29.80 -8.60
N ASP A 307 1.84 30.73 -7.72
CA ASP A 307 2.52 30.94 -6.44
C ASP A 307 1.90 30.08 -5.33
N GLY A 308 2.55 30.02 -4.17
CA GLY A 308 2.11 29.22 -3.03
C GLY A 308 1.37 30.02 -1.97
N VAL A 309 0.61 29.29 -1.16
CA VAL A 309 0.07 29.77 0.11
C VAL A 309 1.24 30.03 1.06
N ARG A 310 1.23 31.19 1.73
CA ARG A 310 2.32 31.64 2.61
C ARG A 310 1.79 32.13 3.94
N LEU A 311 2.63 32.10 4.97
CA LEU A 311 2.40 32.87 6.18
C LEU A 311 2.47 34.35 5.88
N ARG A 312 1.41 35.09 6.16
CA ARG A 312 1.33 36.54 5.99
C ARG A 312 0.68 37.19 7.21
N PRO A 313 1.04 38.43 7.57
CA PRO A 313 0.25 39.22 8.49
C PRO A 313 -1.13 39.52 7.93
N SER A 314 -2.17 39.35 8.75
CA SER A 314 -3.49 39.86 8.44
C SER A 314 -3.48 41.39 8.49
N THR A 315 -3.84 42.04 7.39
CA THR A 315 -4.05 43.50 7.34
C THR A 315 -5.39 43.80 6.69
N ILE A 316 -5.93 44.99 6.91
CA ILE A 316 -7.17 45.43 6.23
C ILE A 316 -7.01 45.51 4.70
N PHE A 317 -5.77 45.46 4.19
CA PHE A 317 -5.44 45.47 2.76
C PHE A 317 -5.24 44.06 2.19
N SER A 318 -5.46 43.00 2.96
CA SER A 318 -5.24 41.62 2.51
C SER A 318 -6.24 41.14 1.45
N ALA A 319 -7.26 41.95 1.11
CA ALA A 319 -8.32 41.60 0.16
C ALA A 319 -8.94 40.21 0.43
N HIS A 320 -9.07 39.83 1.70
CA HIS A 320 -9.58 38.52 2.14
C HIS A 320 -8.74 37.30 1.69
N LEU A 321 -7.50 37.51 1.26
CA LEU A 321 -6.58 36.41 0.89
C LEU A 321 -6.19 35.55 2.09
N ASP A 322 -6.34 36.06 3.31
CA ASP A 322 -6.14 35.32 4.56
C ASP A 322 -7.42 34.67 5.11
N ASN A 323 -8.55 34.80 4.41
CA ASN A 323 -9.84 34.26 4.82
C ASN A 323 -10.17 32.98 4.03
N TRP A 324 -10.44 31.91 4.76
CA TRP A 324 -10.75 30.58 4.23
C TRP A 324 -12.12 30.12 4.70
N ARG A 325 -12.95 29.61 3.79
CA ARG A 325 -14.20 28.93 4.12
C ARG A 325 -14.02 27.43 4.05
N LEU A 326 -14.71 26.73 4.94
CA LEU A 326 -14.82 25.28 4.89
C LEU A 326 -16.00 24.93 3.99
N CYS A 327 -15.75 24.10 2.98
CA CYS A 327 -16.78 23.68 2.03
C CYS A 327 -16.93 22.17 1.98
N ASN A 328 -18.15 21.71 1.72
CA ASN A 328 -18.58 20.31 1.69
C ASN A 328 -18.09 19.55 2.91
N VAL A 329 -18.36 20.11 4.09
CA VAL A 329 -17.82 19.64 5.36
C VAL A 329 -18.51 18.35 5.79
N THR A 330 -17.71 17.34 6.11
CA THR A 330 -18.16 16.13 6.81
C THR A 330 -17.41 15.99 8.12
N GLU A 331 -18.04 15.42 9.14
CA GLU A 331 -17.39 15.17 10.44
C GLU A 331 -17.52 13.70 10.81
N ASN A 332 -16.41 13.07 11.17
CA ASN A 332 -16.40 11.71 11.70
C ASN A 332 -15.46 11.63 12.90
N ASN A 333 -15.97 11.17 14.05
CA ASN A 333 -15.21 11.03 15.30
C ASN A 333 -14.42 12.30 15.70
N GLY A 334 -15.01 13.49 15.51
CA GLY A 334 -14.38 14.77 15.87
C GLY A 334 -13.27 15.25 14.92
N VAL A 335 -13.12 14.61 13.75
CA VAL A 335 -12.26 15.06 12.65
C VAL A 335 -13.13 15.62 11.54
N LEU A 336 -12.85 16.87 11.14
CA LEU A 336 -13.53 17.51 10.02
C LEU A 336 -12.80 17.15 8.72
N GLU A 337 -13.54 16.77 7.69
CA GLU A 337 -13.06 16.72 6.31
C GLU A 337 -13.71 17.87 5.54
N ALA A 338 -12.90 18.73 4.93
CA ALA A 338 -13.38 19.90 4.21
C ALA A 338 -12.48 20.28 3.05
N SER A 339 -13.05 21.00 2.08
CA SER A 339 -12.27 21.78 1.11
C SER A 339 -12.02 23.18 1.70
N LEU A 340 -10.81 23.70 1.53
CA LEU A 340 -10.45 25.05 1.99
C LEU A 340 -10.58 26.03 0.83
N TRP A 341 -11.69 26.76 0.76
CA TRP A 341 -11.92 27.77 -0.27
C TRP A 341 -11.44 29.14 0.19
N ASN A 342 -10.59 29.79 -0.59
CA ASN A 342 -10.12 31.13 -0.26
C ASN A 342 -11.12 32.18 -0.74
N TRP A 343 -11.48 33.12 0.15
CA TRP A 343 -12.40 34.19 -0.19
C TRP A 343 -11.78 35.19 -1.18
N GLY A 344 -10.54 35.61 -0.96
CA GLY A 344 -9.91 36.64 -1.78
C GLY A 344 -9.71 36.24 -3.24
N ASN A 345 -9.14 35.06 -3.51
CA ASN A 345 -8.84 34.63 -4.88
C ASN A 345 -9.83 33.62 -5.47
N GLY A 346 -10.79 33.13 -4.68
CA GLY A 346 -11.83 32.19 -5.11
C GLY A 346 -11.35 30.77 -5.43
N GLY A 347 -10.07 30.45 -5.17
CA GLY A 347 -9.47 29.14 -5.39
C GLY A 347 -9.57 28.24 -4.16
N CYS A 348 -9.52 26.93 -4.39
CA CYS A 348 -9.41 25.93 -3.34
C CYS A 348 -7.93 25.62 -3.06
N ALA A 349 -7.56 25.47 -1.80
CA ALA A 349 -6.24 25.00 -1.42
C ALA A 349 -6.00 23.61 -2.04
N THR A 350 -4.79 23.37 -2.56
CA THR A 350 -4.46 22.12 -3.24
C THR A 350 -2.98 21.80 -3.14
N ILE A 351 -2.65 20.51 -3.19
CA ILE A 351 -1.31 20.06 -3.54
C ILE A 351 -1.31 19.73 -5.04
N ALA A 352 -0.37 20.27 -5.79
CA ALA A 352 -0.29 19.98 -7.21
C ALA A 352 0.00 18.48 -7.42
N ALA A 353 -0.80 17.81 -8.26
CA ALA A 353 -0.73 16.36 -8.47
C ALA A 353 0.68 15.86 -8.81
N GLN A 354 1.42 16.61 -9.64
CA GLN A 354 2.79 16.31 -10.04
C GLN A 354 3.80 16.34 -8.88
N ASN A 355 3.46 17.02 -7.79
CA ASN A 355 4.31 17.19 -6.61
C ASN A 355 3.74 16.47 -5.38
N ALA A 356 2.68 15.68 -5.54
CA ALA A 356 1.95 15.11 -4.41
C ALA A 356 2.80 14.15 -3.57
N ALA A 357 3.73 13.41 -4.19
CA ALA A 357 4.68 12.55 -3.49
C ALA A 357 5.93 13.29 -2.97
N THR A 358 6.06 14.60 -3.23
CA THR A 358 7.26 15.37 -2.91
C THR A 358 7.17 15.91 -1.48
N GLU A 359 8.10 15.49 -0.62
CA GLU A 359 8.31 16.08 0.70
C GLU A 359 8.54 17.59 0.55
N ARG A 360 7.93 18.41 1.42
CA ARG A 360 7.98 19.88 1.35
C ARG A 360 7.37 20.50 0.09
N ALA A 361 6.50 19.79 -0.64
CA ALA A 361 5.71 20.39 -1.71
C ALA A 361 4.89 21.57 -1.18
N VAL A 362 4.83 22.64 -1.97
CA VAL A 362 4.16 23.88 -1.61
C VAL A 362 2.65 23.71 -1.77
N LEU A 363 1.90 24.17 -0.76
CA LEU A 363 0.45 24.31 -0.85
C LEU A 363 0.11 25.46 -1.81
N GLN A 364 -0.76 25.21 -2.77
CA GLN A 364 -1.18 26.19 -3.78
C GLN A 364 -2.69 26.42 -3.72
N THR A 365 -3.19 27.29 -4.58
CA THR A 365 -4.63 27.42 -4.84
C THR A 365 -4.93 27.13 -6.30
N ALA A 366 -5.99 26.37 -6.57
CA ALA A 366 -6.44 26.04 -7.91
C ALA A 366 -7.96 26.21 -8.03
N PRO A 367 -8.52 26.21 -9.26
CA PRO A 367 -9.97 26.12 -9.44
C PRO A 367 -10.53 24.91 -8.68
N CYS A 368 -11.63 25.11 -7.97
CA CYS A 368 -12.23 24.05 -7.16
C CYS A 368 -12.78 22.93 -8.05
N THR A 369 -12.18 21.76 -7.92
CA THR A 369 -12.54 20.48 -8.54
C THR A 369 -12.98 19.44 -7.50
N GLU A 370 -12.69 19.70 -6.21
CA GLU A 370 -13.05 18.85 -5.06
C GLU A 370 -12.52 17.41 -5.13
N ASP A 371 -11.41 17.21 -5.83
CA ASP A 371 -10.65 15.97 -5.74
C ASP A 371 -9.94 15.86 -4.37
N ASP A 372 -9.40 14.68 -4.08
CA ASP A 372 -8.75 14.42 -2.80
C ASP A 372 -7.49 15.31 -2.56
N LEU A 373 -6.89 15.90 -3.62
CA LEU A 373 -5.78 16.86 -3.46
C LEU A 373 -6.27 18.20 -2.91
N GLN A 374 -7.55 18.52 -3.06
CA GLN A 374 -8.21 19.72 -2.52
C GLN A 374 -8.97 19.48 -1.21
N ARG A 375 -9.00 18.23 -0.74
CA ARG A 375 -9.64 17.83 0.53
C ARG A 375 -8.63 17.76 1.65
N PHE A 376 -9.03 18.22 2.84
CA PHE A 376 -8.19 18.24 4.03
C PHE A 376 -8.93 17.71 5.25
N TYR A 377 -8.22 16.92 6.06
CA TYR A 377 -8.64 16.60 7.42
C TYR A 377 -8.14 17.69 8.37
N ILE A 378 -9.05 18.24 9.16
CA ILE A 378 -8.79 19.22 10.20
C ILE A 378 -9.12 18.55 11.53
N TYR A 379 -8.10 18.30 12.33
CA TYR A 379 -8.23 17.64 13.63
C TYR A 379 -7.65 18.53 14.73
N ARG A 380 -8.08 18.29 15.98
CA ARG A 380 -7.53 19.00 17.14
C ARG A 380 -6.14 18.47 17.48
N ASP A 381 -5.14 19.33 17.32
CA ASP A 381 -3.72 18.93 17.40
C ASP A 381 -3.22 18.83 18.84
N VAL A 382 -3.63 19.77 19.72
CA VAL A 382 -3.15 19.81 21.11
C VAL A 382 -4.30 19.57 22.09
N PRO A 383 -4.12 18.62 23.05
CA PRO A 383 -5.11 18.33 24.07
C PRO A 383 -5.67 19.54 24.82
N GLY A 384 -7.01 19.61 24.93
CA GLY A 384 -7.70 20.66 25.70
C GLY A 384 -7.64 22.07 25.09
N SER A 385 -7.13 22.21 23.86
CA SER A 385 -6.99 23.51 23.19
C SER A 385 -7.88 23.62 21.94
N SER A 386 -7.94 24.83 21.38
CA SER A 386 -8.51 25.13 20.06
C SER A 386 -7.50 24.99 18.91
N LYS A 387 -6.31 24.42 19.18
CA LYS A 387 -5.27 24.24 18.17
C LYS A 387 -5.61 23.09 17.23
N ILE A 388 -5.28 23.25 15.97
CA ILE A 388 -5.62 22.33 14.90
C ILE A 388 -4.40 21.92 14.08
N GLY A 389 -4.48 20.72 13.52
CA GLY A 389 -3.60 20.22 12.47
C GLY A 389 -4.41 20.15 11.19
N VAL A 390 -3.75 20.40 10.06
CA VAL A 390 -4.37 20.31 8.73
C VAL A 390 -3.60 19.28 7.93
N GLN A 391 -4.25 18.18 7.56
CA GLN A 391 -3.67 17.09 6.78
C GLN A 391 -4.32 17.07 5.40
N ASN A 392 -3.53 16.98 4.34
CA ASN A 392 -4.10 16.77 3.01
C ASN A 392 -4.64 15.33 2.89
N LYS A 393 -5.85 15.16 2.36
CA LYS A 393 -6.52 13.86 2.25
C LYS A 393 -5.80 12.95 1.26
N TYR A 394 -5.34 13.50 0.14
CA TYR A 394 -4.58 12.74 -0.86
C TYR A 394 -3.21 12.33 -0.30
N THR A 395 -2.37 13.27 0.13
CA THR A 395 -0.98 12.93 0.46
C THR A 395 -0.80 12.37 1.87
N GLY A 396 -1.83 12.41 2.73
CA GLY A 396 -1.69 12.08 4.16
C GLY A 396 -0.72 12.99 4.90
N SER A 397 -0.15 13.99 4.24
CA SER A 397 0.90 14.83 4.78
C SER A 397 0.30 16.01 5.54
N MET A 398 0.98 16.40 6.61
CA MET A 398 0.62 17.54 7.43
C MET A 398 1.08 18.84 6.81
N MET A 399 0.22 19.85 6.83
CA MET A 399 0.58 21.18 6.41
C MET A 399 1.38 21.87 7.51
N GLY A 400 2.50 22.46 7.14
CA GLY A 400 3.45 23.09 8.07
C GLY A 400 4.22 24.21 7.39
N HIS A 401 5.16 24.80 8.13
CA HIS A 401 6.09 25.78 7.63
C HIS A 401 7.48 25.59 8.26
N ASP A 402 8.53 26.11 7.63
CA ASP A 402 9.89 25.91 8.15
C ASP A 402 10.27 26.91 9.25
N ARG A 403 9.71 28.13 9.21
CA ARG A 403 10.04 29.22 10.15
C ARG A 403 8.87 30.18 10.34
N TYR A 404 8.80 30.80 11.52
CA TYR A 404 7.78 31.81 11.84
C TYR A 404 8.10 33.16 11.19
N ALA A 405 7.93 33.28 9.87
CA ALA A 405 8.25 34.50 9.12
C ALA A 405 7.17 34.84 8.08
N ASP A 406 6.99 36.12 7.79
CA ASP A 406 6.19 36.59 6.65
C ASP A 406 6.82 36.12 5.34
N GLY A 407 5.98 35.67 4.41
CA GLY A 407 6.36 35.12 3.12
C GLY A 407 6.79 33.65 3.14
N GLU A 408 6.85 33.01 4.31
CA GLU A 408 7.21 31.59 4.42
C GLU A 408 6.12 30.72 3.79
N PHE A 409 6.51 29.74 2.98
CA PHE A 409 5.54 28.85 2.32
C PHE A 409 4.90 27.87 3.29
N ILE A 410 3.61 27.62 3.08
CA ILE A 410 2.96 26.44 3.64
C ILE A 410 3.31 25.24 2.76
N ARG A 411 3.76 24.17 3.40
CA ARG A 411 4.27 22.97 2.74
C ARG A 411 3.72 21.72 3.38
N GLN A 412 3.75 20.63 2.64
CA GLN A 412 3.39 19.32 3.17
C GLN A 412 4.59 18.61 3.78
N TYR A 413 4.37 17.92 4.91
CA TYR A 413 5.34 17.10 5.60
C TYR A 413 4.74 15.73 5.95
N SER A 414 5.38 14.65 5.52
CA SER A 414 4.87 13.29 5.66
C SER A 414 4.55 12.89 7.11
N GLY A 415 5.44 13.22 8.05
CA GLY A 415 5.28 12.94 9.49
C GLY A 415 4.90 14.15 10.35
N GLY A 416 4.49 15.27 9.74
CA GLY A 416 4.35 16.53 10.47
C GLY A 416 5.66 17.07 11.01
N ARG A 417 5.56 18.02 11.95
CA ARG A 417 6.70 18.76 12.47
C ARG A 417 6.73 18.78 13.98
N GLN A 418 7.78 18.17 14.55
CA GLN A 418 7.96 17.98 15.99
C GLN A 418 8.15 19.29 16.76
N ASP A 419 8.59 20.36 16.09
CA ASP A 419 8.73 21.69 16.66
C ASP A 419 7.40 22.48 16.67
N GLY A 420 6.30 21.86 16.25
CA GLY A 420 4.96 22.45 16.31
C GLY A 420 4.66 23.46 15.20
N THR A 421 5.51 23.57 14.17
CA THR A 421 5.25 24.46 13.01
C THR A 421 4.19 23.90 12.05
N GLY A 422 3.52 22.80 12.39
CA GLY A 422 2.29 22.30 11.76
C GLY A 422 1.01 22.59 12.54
N THR A 423 1.12 23.25 13.70
CA THR A 423 -0.01 23.55 14.59
C THR A 423 -0.56 24.94 14.32
N TYR A 424 -1.87 25.02 14.06
CA TYR A 424 -2.58 26.27 13.77
C TYR A 424 -3.75 26.50 14.73
N THR A 425 -4.47 27.60 14.56
CA THR A 425 -5.75 27.89 15.20
C THR A 425 -6.71 28.36 14.13
N LEU A 426 -7.95 27.84 14.15
CA LEU A 426 -9.03 28.32 13.30
C LEU A 426 -9.72 29.49 14.02
N ILE A 427 -9.60 30.71 13.50
CA ILE A 427 -10.18 31.93 14.09
C ILE A 427 -11.28 32.43 13.18
N GLY A 428 -12.52 32.53 13.67
CA GLY A 428 -13.63 33.10 12.90
C GLY A 428 -13.41 34.58 12.57
N VAL A 429 -13.82 35.00 11.37
CA VAL A 429 -13.64 36.36 10.83
C VAL A 429 -14.97 37.06 10.65
#